data_AF-A0A257H5P9-F1
#
_entry.id   AF-A0A257H5P9-F1
#
_cell.length_a   1.000
_cell.length_b   1.000
_cell.length_c   1.000
_cell.angle_alpha   90.00
_cell.angle_beta   90.00
_cell.angle_gamma   90.00
#
_symmetry.space_group_name_H-M   'P 1'
#
loop_
_entity.id
_entity.type
_entity.pdbx_description
1 polymer ?
#
loop_
_entity_poly.entity_id
_entity_poly.type
_entity_poly.pdbx_seq_one_letter_code
_entity_poly.pdbx_strand_id
1 'polypeptide(L)'
;KTASLFQADAAVVGLQSLLRNMVGSSSSGSTYKRLNEIGIERQLDGSLSVNIAKLSVAANNGAELQKLFTTDNKNAQSNGFAVKFASFAKGAVSAGGVVANKSTALAKELTLNTSEQAKVNERAARTEARLRKQYSALDSKMANLNALNAYVAQQVTTWNKSTG
;
A
#
# COMPACT_ATOMS: atom_id res chain seq x y z
N LYS A 1 17.40 -9.42 -5.45
CA LYS A 1 16.63 -8.17 -5.68
C LYS A 1 15.49 -8.14 -4.68
N THR A 2 15.58 -7.33 -3.64
CA THR A 2 14.44 -7.02 -2.78
C THR A 2 13.45 -6.19 -3.59
N ALA A 3 12.19 -6.63 -3.66
CA ALA A 3 11.15 -5.81 -4.27
C ALA A 3 11.03 -4.52 -3.45
N SER A 4 11.11 -3.37 -4.11
CA SER A 4 10.95 -2.08 -3.41
C SER A 4 9.54 -1.98 -2.84
N LEU A 5 9.37 -1.34 -1.68
CA LEU A 5 8.10 -1.26 -0.94
C LEU A 5 6.91 -0.79 -1.80
N PHE A 6 7.18 0.05 -2.80
CA PHE A 6 6.18 0.59 -3.72
C PHE A 6 6.34 0.09 -5.16
N GLN A 7 6.98 -1.05 -5.35
CA GLN A 7 7.12 -1.63 -6.68
C GLN A 7 5.72 -1.97 -7.24
N ALA A 8 5.45 -1.50 -8.46
CA ALA A 8 4.15 -1.60 -9.12
C ALA A 8 2.98 -0.89 -8.41
N ASP A 9 3.24 -0.01 -7.45
CA ASP A 9 2.20 0.84 -6.88
C ASP A 9 1.68 1.81 -7.95
N ALA A 10 0.44 1.62 -8.38
CA ALA A 10 -0.19 2.42 -9.42
C ALA A 10 -0.21 3.93 -9.11
N ALA A 11 -0.29 4.31 -7.83
CA ALA A 11 -0.27 5.72 -7.42
C ALA A 11 1.14 6.32 -7.62
N VAL A 12 2.19 5.59 -7.21
CA VAL A 12 3.59 6.04 -7.37
C VAL A 12 4.01 6.04 -8.83
N VAL A 13 3.70 4.97 -9.58
CA VAL A 13 3.98 4.88 -11.02
C VAL A 13 3.22 5.96 -11.79
N GLY A 14 1.95 6.20 -11.43
CA GLY A 14 1.14 7.28 -12.00
C GLY A 14 1.75 8.66 -11.75
N LEU A 15 2.16 8.95 -10.51
CA LEU A 15 2.81 10.21 -10.14
C LEU A 15 4.11 10.43 -10.94
N GLN A 16 4.95 9.40 -11.04
CA GLN A 16 6.20 9.46 -11.81
C GLN A 16 5.94 9.69 -13.30
N SER A 17 4.92 9.04 -13.88
CA SER A 17 4.51 9.24 -15.27
C SER A 17 4.06 10.68 -15.51
N LEU A 18 3.23 11.23 -14.61
CA LEU A 18 2.75 12.61 -14.70
C LEU A 18 3.90 13.63 -14.63
N LEU A 19 4.83 13.46 -13.69
CA LEU A 19 6.02 14.32 -13.59
C LEU A 19 6.89 14.23 -14.84
N ARG A 20 7.11 13.01 -15.37
CA ARG A 20 7.90 12.80 -16.59
C ARG A 20 7.24 13.45 -17.82
N ASN A 21 5.92 13.35 -17.92
CA ASN A 21 5.13 14.00 -18.98
C ASN A 21 5.20 15.52 -18.85
N MET A 22 5.18 16.05 -17.63
CA MET A 22 5.28 17.48 -17.39
C MET A 22 6.65 18.05 -17.76
N VAL A 23 7.74 17.37 -17.39
CA VAL A 23 9.10 17.72 -17.83
C VAL A 23 9.22 17.69 -19.35
N GLY A 24 8.61 16.70 -20.00
CA GLY A 24 8.61 16.57 -21.47
C GLY A 24 7.58 17.45 -22.18
N SER A 25 6.74 18.19 -21.45
CA SER A 25 5.69 19.03 -22.02
C SER A 25 6.27 20.31 -22.64
N SER A 26 5.42 21.07 -23.32
CA SER A 26 5.76 22.41 -23.82
C SER A 26 5.01 23.49 -23.06
N SER A 27 5.65 24.65 -22.91
CA SER A 27 5.06 25.89 -22.43
C SER A 27 4.80 26.85 -23.60
N SER A 28 3.85 27.77 -23.45
CA SER A 28 3.58 28.86 -24.40
C SER A 28 3.58 30.22 -23.70
N GLY A 29 4.01 31.26 -24.41
CA GLY A 29 4.15 32.63 -23.90
C GLY A 29 5.59 33.09 -23.68
N SER A 30 6.56 32.23 -23.93
CA SER A 30 7.98 32.57 -24.09
C SER A 30 8.47 32.16 -25.48
N THR A 31 9.58 32.74 -25.91
CA THR A 31 10.39 32.30 -27.04
C THR A 31 10.85 30.86 -26.84
N TYR A 32 11.15 30.47 -25.60
CA TYR A 32 11.41 29.10 -25.21
C TYR A 32 10.10 28.36 -24.98
N LYS A 33 10.01 27.15 -25.51
CA LYS A 33 8.84 26.26 -25.35
C LYS A 33 9.15 25.04 -24.50
N ARG A 34 10.41 24.63 -24.41
CA ARG A 34 10.80 23.37 -23.75
C ARG A 34 11.98 23.57 -22.80
N LEU A 35 12.06 22.72 -21.78
CA LEU A 35 13.17 22.73 -20.80
C LEU A 35 14.53 22.43 -21.46
N ASN A 36 14.58 21.59 -22.49
CA ASN A 36 15.82 21.27 -23.19
C ASN A 36 16.39 22.45 -24.01
N GLU A 37 15.57 23.44 -24.37
CA GLU A 37 16.00 24.65 -25.09
C GLU A 37 16.79 25.60 -24.18
N ILE A 38 16.52 25.57 -22.87
CA ILE A 38 17.25 26.35 -21.85
C ILE A 38 18.34 25.53 -21.14
N GLY A 39 18.63 24.32 -21.64
CA GLY A 39 19.68 23.46 -21.10
C GLY A 39 19.28 22.56 -19.94
N ILE A 40 17.99 22.40 -19.63
CA ILE A 40 17.52 21.39 -18.67
C ILE A 40 17.17 20.13 -19.45
N GLU A 41 18.01 19.10 -19.33
CA GLU A 41 17.96 17.90 -20.16
C GLU A 41 17.56 16.68 -19.32
N ARG A 42 16.62 15.88 -19.83
CA ARG A 42 16.17 14.65 -19.16
C ARG A 42 17.01 13.46 -19.62
N GLN A 43 17.57 12.76 -18.67
CA GLN A 43 18.38 11.57 -18.89
C GLN A 43 17.54 10.29 -18.97
N LEU A 44 18.15 9.20 -19.46
CA LEU A 44 17.48 7.91 -19.64
C LEU A 44 17.02 7.29 -18.30
N ASP A 45 17.78 7.53 -17.25
CA ASP A 45 17.47 7.14 -15.87
C ASP A 45 16.35 7.99 -15.22
N GLY A 46 15.91 9.06 -15.90
CA GLY A 46 14.90 10.01 -15.42
C GLY A 46 15.47 11.18 -14.61
N SER A 47 16.79 11.24 -14.40
CA SER A 47 17.44 12.40 -13.80
C SER A 47 17.37 13.62 -14.73
N LEU A 48 17.49 14.82 -14.16
CA LEU A 48 17.62 16.07 -14.90
C LEU A 48 19.08 16.54 -14.79
N SER A 49 19.72 16.73 -15.93
CA SER A 49 21.04 17.34 -16.03
C SER A 49 20.93 18.77 -16.53
N VAL A 50 21.86 19.62 -16.11
CA VAL A 50 21.91 21.02 -16.54
C VAL A 50 23.10 21.23 -17.47
N ASN A 51 22.82 21.59 -18.71
CA ASN A 51 23.81 22.09 -19.67
C ASN A 51 24.07 23.58 -19.40
N ILE A 52 25.15 23.86 -18.67
CA ILE A 52 25.51 25.20 -18.20
C ILE A 52 25.69 26.18 -19.37
N ALA A 53 26.24 25.74 -20.50
CA ALA A 53 26.45 26.60 -21.67
C ALA A 53 25.11 27.09 -22.25
N LYS A 54 24.15 26.19 -22.47
CA LYS A 54 22.80 26.56 -22.93
C LYS A 54 22.06 27.41 -21.91
N LEU A 55 22.17 27.06 -20.62
CA LEU A 55 21.53 27.83 -19.55
C LEU A 55 22.09 29.25 -19.47
N SER A 56 23.40 29.43 -19.64
CA SER A 56 24.03 30.76 -19.67
C SER A 56 23.54 31.61 -20.84
N VAL A 57 23.41 31.03 -22.03
CA VAL A 57 22.81 31.71 -23.20
C VAL A 57 21.35 32.08 -22.93
N ALA A 58 20.57 31.17 -22.35
CA ALA A 58 19.18 31.43 -22.01
C ALA A 58 19.03 32.51 -20.93
N ALA A 59 19.93 32.55 -19.94
CA ALA A 59 19.95 33.53 -18.87
C ALA A 59 20.24 34.95 -19.36
N ASN A 60 20.97 35.11 -20.46
CA ASN A 60 21.14 36.42 -21.12
C ASN A 60 19.80 36.98 -21.63
N ASN A 61 18.79 36.13 -21.85
CA ASN A 61 17.41 36.53 -22.12
C ASN A 61 16.49 36.19 -20.93
N GLY A 62 16.83 36.77 -19.76
CA GLY A 62 16.18 36.49 -18.49
C GLY A 62 14.66 36.72 -18.48
N ALA A 63 14.14 37.67 -19.26
CA ALA A 63 12.70 37.91 -19.38
C ALA A 63 11.97 36.73 -20.06
N GLU A 64 12.51 36.21 -21.15
CA GLU A 64 11.95 35.04 -21.83
C GLU A 64 12.14 33.77 -20.99
N LEU A 65 13.27 33.64 -20.28
CA LEU A 65 13.49 32.56 -19.33
C LEU A 65 12.46 32.61 -18.18
N GLN A 66 12.19 33.78 -17.61
CA GLN A 66 11.17 33.95 -16.58
C GLN A 66 9.80 33.54 -17.11
N LYS A 67 9.40 34.04 -18.29
CA LYS A 67 8.13 33.67 -18.93
C LYS A 67 7.99 32.17 -19.14
N LEU A 68 9.06 31.44 -19.47
CA LEU A 68 9.01 29.98 -19.63
C LEU A 68 8.49 29.27 -18.36
N PHE A 69 8.85 29.78 -17.18
CA PHE A 69 8.46 29.20 -15.91
C PHE A 69 7.18 29.79 -15.33
N THR A 70 6.96 31.10 -15.45
CA THR A 70 5.94 31.81 -14.68
C THR A 70 4.71 32.22 -15.49
N THR A 71 4.69 32.02 -16.81
CA THR A 71 3.53 32.40 -17.62
C THR A 71 2.28 31.64 -17.18
N ASP A 72 1.21 32.37 -16.89
CA ASP A 72 -0.13 31.82 -16.76
C ASP A 72 -0.95 32.20 -17.99
N ASN A 73 -1.01 31.29 -18.96
CA ASN A 73 -1.80 31.42 -20.17
C ASN A 73 -3.20 30.80 -20.04
N LYS A 74 -3.65 30.53 -18.81
CA LYS A 74 -4.97 29.93 -18.49
C LYS A 74 -5.18 28.54 -19.09
N ASN A 75 -4.14 27.90 -19.61
CA ASN A 75 -4.18 26.53 -20.09
C ASN A 75 -3.18 25.69 -19.29
N ALA A 76 -3.70 24.76 -18.48
CA ALA A 76 -2.89 23.94 -17.60
C ALA A 76 -1.86 23.07 -18.35
N GLN A 77 -2.09 22.74 -19.62
CA GLN A 77 -1.17 21.93 -20.43
C GLN A 77 -0.07 22.76 -21.07
N SER A 78 -0.28 24.06 -21.31
CA SER A 78 0.71 24.96 -21.91
C SER A 78 1.24 26.04 -20.97
N ASN A 79 0.77 26.11 -19.72
CA ASN A 79 1.27 27.04 -18.72
C ASN A 79 2.79 26.91 -18.50
N GLY A 80 3.36 27.94 -17.88
CA GLY A 80 4.74 27.97 -17.44
C GLY A 80 5.06 26.76 -16.55
N PHE A 81 6.27 26.23 -16.67
CA PHE A 81 6.65 24.99 -15.97
C PHE A 81 6.48 25.12 -14.45
N ALA A 82 6.90 26.23 -13.84
CA ALA A 82 6.75 26.40 -12.39
C ALA A 82 5.27 26.43 -11.95
N VAL A 83 4.40 27.07 -12.75
CA VAL A 83 2.96 27.10 -12.50
C VAL A 83 2.36 25.70 -12.59
N LYS A 84 2.75 24.91 -13.61
CA LYS A 84 2.31 23.51 -13.79
C LYS A 84 2.74 22.65 -12.59
N PHE A 85 4.01 22.69 -12.21
CA PHE A 85 4.54 21.90 -11.11
C PHE A 85 3.88 22.29 -9.78
N ALA A 86 3.69 23.59 -9.52
CA ALA A 86 3.03 24.06 -8.32
C ALA A 86 1.56 23.61 -8.23
N SER A 87 0.82 23.74 -9.35
CA SER A 87 -0.58 23.29 -9.42
C SER A 87 -0.71 21.78 -9.19
N PHE A 88 0.16 21.00 -9.84
CA PHE A 88 0.21 19.56 -9.65
C PHE A 88 0.58 19.16 -8.23
N ALA A 89 1.65 19.74 -7.66
CA ALA A 89 2.07 19.44 -6.29
C ALA A 89 0.94 19.74 -5.30
N LYS A 90 0.27 20.89 -5.46
CA LYS A 90 -0.88 21.27 -4.64
C LYS A 90 -2.03 20.26 -4.75
N GLY A 91 -2.39 19.82 -5.95
CA GLY A 91 -3.45 18.82 -6.15
C GLY A 91 -3.07 17.41 -5.70
N ALA A 92 -1.78 17.06 -5.77
CA ALA A 92 -1.30 15.75 -5.32
C ALA A 92 -1.35 15.60 -3.80
N VAL A 93 -1.06 16.68 -3.05
CA VAL A 93 -1.01 16.70 -1.58
C VAL A 93 -2.28 17.24 -0.91
N SER A 94 -3.23 17.80 -1.67
CA SER A 94 -4.50 18.29 -1.12
C SER A 94 -5.34 17.16 -0.53
N ALA A 95 -6.33 17.51 0.29
CA ALA A 95 -7.40 16.59 0.66
C ALA A 95 -8.04 16.01 -0.61
N GLY A 96 -8.11 14.68 -0.72
CA GLY A 96 -8.58 13.98 -1.91
C GLY A 96 -7.54 13.81 -3.04
N GLY A 97 -6.32 14.31 -2.85
CA GLY A 97 -5.20 14.11 -3.78
C GLY A 97 -4.63 12.69 -3.73
N VAL A 98 -3.83 12.33 -4.73
CA VAL A 98 -3.27 10.97 -4.87
C VAL A 98 -2.48 10.50 -3.64
N VAL A 99 -1.72 11.40 -3.00
CA VAL A 99 -0.91 11.08 -1.82
C VAL A 99 -1.81 10.83 -0.60
N ALA A 100 -2.77 11.73 -0.36
CA ALA A 100 -3.71 11.59 0.73
C ALA A 100 -4.57 10.31 0.59
N ASN A 101 -5.12 10.07 -0.61
CA ASN A 101 -5.94 8.89 -0.88
C ASN A 101 -5.17 7.59 -0.68
N LYS A 102 -3.90 7.53 -1.12
CA LYS A 102 -3.07 6.34 -0.91
C LYS A 102 -2.81 6.09 0.58
N SER A 103 -2.51 7.14 1.34
CA SER A 103 -2.33 7.04 2.80
C SER A 103 -3.60 6.50 3.48
N THR A 104 -4.77 7.06 3.15
CA THR A 104 -6.07 6.59 3.67
C THR A 104 -6.37 5.14 3.28
N ALA A 105 -6.08 4.75 2.03
CA ALA A 105 -6.27 3.37 1.57
C ALA A 105 -5.40 2.38 2.35
N LEU A 106 -4.12 2.68 2.55
CA LEU A 106 -3.20 1.84 3.33
C LEU A 106 -3.64 1.73 4.80
N ALA A 107 -4.08 2.84 5.41
CA ALA A 107 -4.62 2.82 6.78
C ALA A 107 -5.89 1.95 6.91
N LYS A 108 -6.76 1.98 5.89
CA LYS A 108 -7.95 1.13 5.83
C LYS A 108 -7.57 -0.34 5.67
N GLU A 109 -6.63 -0.65 4.78
CA GLU A 109 -6.13 -2.02 4.59
C GLU A 109 -5.52 -2.59 5.88
N LEU A 110 -4.73 -1.79 6.61
CA LEU A 110 -4.18 -2.17 7.90
C LEU A 110 -5.27 -2.49 8.94
N THR A 111 -6.31 -1.65 8.98
CA THR A 111 -7.44 -1.84 9.90
C THR A 111 -8.23 -3.10 9.56
N LEU A 112 -8.50 -3.33 8.28
CA LEU A 112 -9.19 -4.54 7.81
C LEU A 112 -8.37 -5.80 8.10
N ASN A 113 -7.07 -5.75 7.86
CA ASN A 113 -6.17 -6.87 8.14
C ASN A 113 -6.16 -7.20 9.64
N THR A 114 -6.04 -6.20 10.51
CA THR A 114 -6.15 -6.38 11.97
C THR A 114 -7.49 -7.01 12.38
N SER A 115 -8.60 -6.56 11.77
CA SER A 115 -9.92 -7.13 12.04
C SER A 115 -10.03 -8.59 11.61
N GLU A 116 -9.51 -8.95 10.44
CA GLU A 116 -9.50 -10.34 9.95
C GLU A 116 -8.64 -11.24 10.83
N GLN A 117 -7.47 -10.77 11.27
CA GLN A 117 -6.65 -11.50 12.25
C GLN A 117 -7.41 -11.76 13.55
N ALA A 118 -8.11 -10.76 14.09
CA ALA A 118 -8.92 -10.92 15.30
C ALA A 118 -10.02 -11.98 15.12
N LYS A 119 -10.72 -11.97 13.98
CA LYS A 119 -11.76 -12.98 13.67
C LYS A 119 -11.18 -14.39 13.59
N VAL A 120 -10.01 -14.56 12.98
CA VAL A 120 -9.34 -15.87 12.89
C VAL A 120 -8.95 -16.36 14.28
N ASN A 121 -8.37 -15.49 15.11
CA ASN A 121 -8.00 -15.82 16.49
C ASN A 121 -9.22 -16.19 17.34
N GLU A 122 -10.33 -15.46 17.20
CA GLU A 122 -11.58 -15.79 17.91
C GLU A 122 -12.15 -17.15 17.47
N ARG A 123 -12.08 -17.48 16.17
CA ARG A 123 -12.48 -18.80 15.66
C ARG A 123 -11.59 -19.91 16.19
N ALA A 124 -10.28 -19.69 16.27
CA ALA A 124 -9.33 -20.62 16.86
C ALA A 124 -9.65 -20.86 18.33
N ALA A 125 -9.84 -19.80 19.13
CA ALA A 125 -10.18 -19.90 20.55
C ALA A 125 -11.50 -20.64 20.79
N ARG A 126 -12.54 -20.39 19.98
CA ARG A 126 -13.81 -21.15 20.07
C ARG A 126 -13.63 -22.63 19.73
N THR A 127 -12.80 -22.92 18.73
CA THR A 127 -12.51 -24.31 18.33
C THR A 127 -11.75 -25.03 19.43
N GLU A 128 -10.75 -24.40 20.01
CA GLU A 128 -10.01 -24.93 21.15
C GLU A 128 -10.92 -25.19 22.36
N ALA A 129 -11.77 -24.24 22.72
CA ALA A 129 -12.72 -24.40 23.82
C ALA A 129 -13.69 -25.57 23.59
N ARG A 130 -14.17 -25.74 22.35
CA ARG A 130 -15.02 -26.89 21.97
C ARG A 130 -14.26 -28.21 22.07
N LEU A 131 -13.04 -28.27 21.56
CA LEU A 131 -12.19 -29.47 21.64
C LEU A 131 -11.91 -29.84 23.09
N ARG A 132 -11.52 -28.88 23.94
CA ARG A 132 -11.29 -29.11 25.38
C ARG A 132 -12.54 -29.70 26.06
N LYS A 133 -13.73 -29.18 25.78
CA LYS A 133 -15.01 -29.74 26.30
C LYS A 133 -15.28 -31.15 25.80
N GLN A 134 -15.01 -31.44 24.52
CA GLN A 134 -15.20 -32.77 23.95
C GLN A 134 -14.24 -33.79 24.59
N TYR A 135 -12.97 -33.42 24.77
CA TYR A 135 -11.98 -34.28 25.40
C TYR A 135 -12.29 -34.52 26.88
N SER A 136 -12.70 -33.51 27.65
CA SER A 136 -13.09 -33.71 29.05
C SER A 136 -14.33 -34.60 29.20
N ALA A 137 -15.30 -34.48 28.28
CA ALA A 137 -16.46 -35.36 28.25
C ALA A 137 -16.11 -36.79 27.84
N LEU A 138 -15.17 -36.97 26.90
CA LEU A 138 -14.67 -38.28 26.50
C LEU A 138 -13.94 -38.96 27.67
N ASP A 139 -13.09 -38.24 28.39
CA ASP A 139 -12.39 -38.74 29.58
C ASP A 139 -13.38 -39.19 30.67
N SER A 140 -14.40 -38.37 30.96
CA SER A 140 -15.46 -38.73 31.91
C SER A 140 -16.22 -39.99 31.47
N LYS A 141 -16.52 -40.15 30.18
CA LYS A 141 -17.16 -41.36 29.65
C LYS A 141 -16.26 -42.58 29.75
N MET A 142 -14.96 -42.44 29.46
CA MET A 142 -14.00 -43.52 29.60
C MET A 142 -13.86 -43.97 31.06
N ALA A 143 -13.81 -43.02 32.01
CA ALA A 143 -13.82 -43.32 33.44
C ALA A 143 -15.09 -44.10 33.85
N ASN A 144 -16.27 -43.66 33.40
CA ASN A 144 -17.53 -44.35 33.67
C ASN A 144 -17.57 -45.76 33.05
N LEU A 145 -17.07 -45.94 31.82
CA LEU A 145 -16.99 -47.25 31.17
C LEU A 145 -16.02 -48.19 31.90
N ASN A 146 -14.88 -47.69 32.37
CA ASN A 146 -13.94 -48.46 33.17
C ASN A 146 -14.55 -48.90 34.51
N ALA A 147 -15.26 -47.99 35.20
CA ALA A 147 -15.97 -48.30 36.43
C ALA A 147 -17.08 -49.35 36.22
N LEU A 148 -17.83 -49.22 35.13
CA LEU A 148 -18.86 -50.19 34.76
C LEU A 148 -18.26 -51.57 34.45
N ASN A 149 -17.16 -51.62 33.71
CA ASN A 149 -16.48 -52.88 33.40
C ASN A 149 -15.97 -53.57 34.67
N ALA A 150 -15.37 -52.81 35.60
CA ALA A 150 -14.95 -53.33 36.90
C ALA A 150 -16.13 -53.87 37.72
N TYR A 151 -17.24 -53.14 37.76
CA TYR A 151 -18.45 -53.57 38.47
C TYR A 151 -19.05 -54.85 37.87
N VAL A 152 -19.16 -54.94 36.55
CA VAL A 152 -19.66 -56.15 35.86
C VAL A 152 -18.74 -57.33 36.11
N ALA A 153 -17.42 -57.17 36.02
CA ALA A 153 -16.47 -58.23 36.33
C ALA A 153 -16.62 -58.74 37.78
N GLN A 154 -16.88 -57.84 38.73
CA GLN A 154 -17.11 -58.20 40.13
C GLN A 154 -18.45 -58.94 40.32
N GLN A 155 -19.52 -58.54 39.63
CA GLN A 155 -20.79 -59.28 39.63
C GLN A 155 -20.64 -60.69 39.06
N VAL A 156 -19.97 -60.85 37.91
CA VAL A 156 -19.72 -62.16 37.28
C VAL A 156 -18.93 -63.07 38.23
N THR A 157 -17.91 -62.54 38.89
CA THR A 157 -17.13 -63.29 39.89
C THR A 157 -18.00 -63.72 41.07
N THR A 158 -18.95 -62.90 41.49
CA THR A 158 -19.87 -63.21 42.59
C THR A 158 -20.90 -64.27 42.18
N TRP A 159 -21.45 -64.18 40.96
CA TRP A 159 -22.33 -65.19 40.38
C TRP A 159 -21.65 -66.56 40.27
N ASN A 160 -20.43 -66.61 39.73
CA ASN A 160 -19.67 -67.85 39.62
C ASN A 160 -19.36 -68.50 40.98
N LYS A 161 -19.35 -67.73 42.08
CA LYS A 161 -19.18 -68.24 43.45
C LYS A 161 -20.47 -68.68 44.11
N SER A 162 -21.65 -68.22 43.66
CA SER A 162 -22.94 -68.63 44.22
C SER A 162 -23.55 -69.85 43.52
N THR A 163 -23.05 -70.23 42.34
CA THR A 163 -23.51 -71.39 41.56
C THR A 163 -22.57 -72.61 41.63
N GLY A 164 -21.61 -72.63 42.56
CA GLY A 164 -20.80 -73.80 42.91
C GLY A 164 -21.09 -74.22 44.35
#